data_AF-T2JD63-F1
#
_entry.id   AF-T2JD63-F1
#
_cell.length_a   1.000
_cell.length_b   1.000
_cell.length_c   1.000
_cell.angle_alpha   90.00
_cell.angle_beta   90.00
_cell.angle_gamma   90.00
#
_symmetry.space_group_name_H-M   'P 1'
#
loop_
_entity.id
_entity.type
_entity.pdbx_description
1 polymer ?
#
loop_
_entity_poly.entity_id
_entity_poly.type
_entity_poly.pdbx_seq_one_letter_code
_entity_poly.pdbx_strand_id
1 'polypeptide(L)'
;MQSYAEHIEQLSDNELGLKLLSLFKRYQLADYSILRVISEIIQSLGKRDLLDFNGLLSLVRVNYDVFEKLQNIIGITEQQSTPETYGLMIQYIGLSNRHGLSNLKFKELMNVMKKWDQAYQTLIGIRQEHPPSQYKQPKAFKQAIPGVKIYAKYKKWLTDKKTGMVFLDLGDES
;
A
#
# COMPACT_ATOMS: atom_id res chain seq x y z
N MET A 1 9.09 39.42 7.94
CA MET A 1 7.69 39.00 8.20
C MET A 1 6.99 38.47 6.95
N GLN A 2 7.20 39.04 5.76
CA GLN A 2 6.62 38.53 4.49
C GLN A 2 6.95 37.05 4.19
N SER A 3 8.22 36.64 4.26
CA SER A 3 8.62 35.23 4.02
C SER A 3 7.99 34.21 4.99
N TYR A 4 7.68 34.61 6.24
CA TYR A 4 7.01 33.73 7.20
C TYR A 4 5.53 33.55 6.84
N ALA A 5 4.87 34.62 6.40
CA ALA A 5 3.48 34.57 5.95
C ALA A 5 3.35 33.73 4.66
N GLU A 6 4.25 33.91 3.69
CA GLU A 6 4.29 33.15 2.44
C GLU A 6 4.49 31.64 2.68
N HIS A 7 5.37 31.25 3.61
CA HIS A 7 5.56 29.84 3.94
C HIS A 7 4.40 29.23 4.73
N ILE A 8 3.70 30.01 5.57
CA ILE A 8 2.46 29.57 6.21
C ILE A 8 1.34 29.40 5.19
N GLU A 9 1.24 30.30 4.21
CA GLU A 9 0.24 30.24 3.14
C GLU A 9 0.46 28.98 2.29
N GLN A 10 1.71 28.67 1.92
CA GLN A 10 2.08 27.40 1.26
C GLN A 10 1.81 26.17 2.13
N LEU A 11 2.01 26.26 3.46
CA LEU A 11 1.69 25.16 4.38
C LEU A 11 0.18 24.99 4.54
N SER A 12 -0.59 26.06 4.34
CA SER A 12 -2.05 26.09 4.52
C SER A 12 -2.81 25.30 3.46
N ASP A 13 -2.19 25.10 2.30
CA ASP A 13 -2.68 24.20 1.25
C ASP A 13 -2.64 22.72 1.68
N ASN A 14 -1.99 22.40 2.81
CA ASN A 14 -1.91 21.05 3.36
C ASN A 14 -2.51 21.00 4.77
N GLU A 15 -3.73 20.47 4.89
CA GLU A 15 -4.44 20.32 6.16
C GLU A 15 -3.62 19.57 7.23
N LEU A 16 -2.88 18.53 6.83
CA LEU A 16 -2.00 17.78 7.74
C LEU A 16 -0.78 18.62 8.17
N GLY A 17 -0.25 19.44 7.27
CA GLY A 17 0.83 20.38 7.55
C GLY A 17 0.43 21.42 8.61
N LEU A 18 -0.74 22.04 8.44
CA LEU A 18 -1.30 22.97 9.44
C LEU A 18 -1.57 22.28 10.79
N LYS A 19 -2.16 21.08 10.75
CA LYS A 19 -2.41 20.30 11.96
C LYS A 19 -1.11 19.98 12.68
N LEU A 20 -0.08 19.54 11.96
CA LEU A 20 1.25 19.29 12.52
C LEU A 20 1.84 20.55 13.16
N LEU A 21 1.81 21.70 12.48
CA LEU A 21 2.30 22.96 13.01
C LEU A 21 1.56 23.37 14.29
N SER A 22 0.22 23.23 14.32
CA SER A 22 -0.59 23.50 15.50
C SER A 22 -0.25 22.57 16.67
N LEU A 23 0.06 21.30 16.40
CA LEU A 23 0.47 20.32 17.41
C LEU A 23 1.86 20.68 17.97
N PHE A 24 2.81 21.06 17.12
CA PHE A 24 4.12 21.54 17.55
C PHE A 24 4.00 22.75 18.48
N LYS A 25 3.16 23.73 18.11
CA LYS A 25 2.85 24.89 18.95
C LYS A 25 2.20 24.48 20.28
N ARG A 26 1.21 23.59 20.23
CA ARG A 26 0.47 23.11 21.42
C ARG A 26 1.39 22.41 22.42
N TYR A 27 2.30 21.59 21.93
CA TYR A 27 3.25 20.84 22.76
C TYR A 27 4.54 21.61 23.07
N GLN A 28 4.59 22.91 22.75
CA GLN A 28 5.74 23.77 23.01
C GLN A 28 7.06 23.22 22.45
N LEU A 29 6.99 22.49 21.34
CA LEU A 29 8.16 22.01 20.63
C LEU A 29 8.75 23.17 19.83
N ALA A 30 9.52 24.00 20.52
CA ALA A 30 10.16 25.18 19.94
C ALA A 30 11.24 24.83 18.90
N ASP A 31 11.75 23.59 18.97
CA ASP A 31 12.77 23.09 18.07
C ASP A 31 12.16 22.38 16.86
N TYR A 32 11.93 23.15 15.79
CA TYR A 32 11.47 22.62 14.51
C TYR A 32 12.55 21.79 13.78
N SER A 33 13.80 21.73 14.26
CA SER A 33 14.84 20.87 13.69
C SER A 33 14.49 19.38 13.79
N ILE A 34 13.62 19.01 14.74
CA ILE A 34 13.05 17.66 14.88
C ILE A 34 12.41 17.20 13.57
N LEU A 35 11.66 18.08 12.88
CA LEU A 35 11.03 17.74 11.59
C LEU A 35 12.07 17.44 10.51
N ARG A 36 13.20 18.16 10.53
CA ARG A 36 14.30 17.91 9.60
C ARG A 36 14.94 16.55 9.88
N VAL A 37 15.24 16.22 11.13
CA VAL A 37 15.83 14.92 11.49
C VAL A 37 14.91 13.77 11.09
N ILE A 38 13.60 13.87 11.34
CA ILE A 38 12.63 12.86 10.90
C ILE A 38 12.57 12.74 9.38
N SER A 39 12.56 13.87 8.67
CA SER A 39 12.61 13.86 7.21
C SER A 39 13.85 13.15 6.69
N GLU A 40 15.02 13.42 7.26
CA GLU A 40 16.29 12.78 6.90
C GLU A 40 16.24 11.26 7.20
N ILE A 41 15.69 10.85 8.34
CA ILE A 41 15.46 9.44 8.69
C ILE A 41 14.58 8.77 7.63
N ILE A 42 13.42 9.34 7.31
CA ILE A 42 12.46 8.79 6.34
C ILE A 42 13.11 8.69 4.95
N GLN A 43 13.85 9.71 4.51
CA GLN A 43 14.56 9.68 3.23
C GLN A 43 15.62 8.59 3.19
N SER A 44 16.29 8.32 4.31
CA SER A 44 17.29 7.25 4.41
C SER A 44 16.68 5.84 4.29
N LEU A 45 15.40 5.65 4.65
CA LEU A 45 14.71 4.36 4.57
C LEU A 45 14.67 3.81 3.14
N GLY A 46 14.67 4.68 2.12
CA GLY A 46 14.71 4.26 0.72
C GLY A 46 15.91 3.39 0.37
N LYS A 47 17.06 3.62 1.02
CA LYS A 47 18.34 2.93 0.76
C LYS A 47 18.62 1.77 1.72
N ARG A 48 17.79 1.58 2.75
CA ARG A 48 17.99 0.57 3.79
C ARG A 48 17.21 -0.71 3.47
N ASP A 49 17.72 -1.83 4.00
CA ASP A 49 16.91 -3.02 4.14
C ASP A 49 15.87 -2.78 5.25
N LEU A 50 14.59 -2.85 4.88
CA LEU A 50 13.49 -2.63 5.81
C LEU A 50 13.07 -3.93 6.51
N LEU A 51 13.60 -5.08 6.09
CA LEU A 51 13.38 -6.36 6.74
C LEU A 51 14.35 -6.59 7.91
N ASP A 52 15.49 -5.90 7.92
CA ASP A 52 16.41 -5.86 9.06
C ASP A 52 15.85 -4.97 10.18
N PHE A 53 14.96 -5.55 10.99
CA PHE A 53 14.37 -4.85 12.12
C PHE A 53 15.41 -4.41 13.17
N ASN A 54 16.50 -5.16 13.35
CA ASN A 54 17.55 -4.79 14.29
C ASN A 54 18.31 -3.54 13.83
N GLY A 55 18.58 -3.42 12.53
CA GLY A 55 19.16 -2.22 11.93
C GLY A 55 18.24 -1.00 12.07
N LEU A 56 16.93 -1.18 11.92
CA LEU A 56 15.94 -0.12 12.15
C LEU A 56 15.86 0.28 13.64
N LEU A 57 15.91 -0.70 14.54
CA LEU A 57 15.90 -0.46 15.98
C LEU A 57 17.13 0.32 16.43
N SER A 58 18.31 0.01 15.87
CA SER A 58 19.54 0.77 16.11
C SER A 58 19.39 2.23 15.68
N LEU A 59 18.80 2.48 14.50
CA LEU A 59 18.53 3.83 14.01
C LEU A 59 17.61 4.61 14.95
N VAL A 60 16.55 3.97 15.45
CA VAL A 60 15.62 4.57 16.42
C VAL A 60 16.33 4.86 17.73
N ARG A 61 17.10 3.91 18.28
CA ARG A 61 17.81 4.08 19.55
C ARG A 61 18.78 5.26 19.53
N VAL A 62 19.49 5.46 18.42
CA VAL A 62 20.41 6.60 18.23
C VAL A 62 19.67 7.94 18.21
N ASN A 63 18.41 7.97 17.78
CA ASN A 63 17.61 9.18 17.65
C ASN A 63 16.37 9.16 18.57
N TYR A 64 16.45 8.41 19.69
CA TYR A 64 15.27 8.10 20.48
C TYR A 64 14.65 9.35 21.10
N ASP A 65 15.48 10.29 21.53
CA ASP A 65 15.05 11.59 22.05
C ASP A 65 14.21 12.40 21.05
N VAL A 66 14.51 12.26 19.76
CA VAL A 66 13.75 12.90 18.67
C VAL A 66 12.38 12.23 18.52
N PHE A 67 12.33 10.89 18.55
CA PHE A 67 11.08 10.14 18.46
C PHE A 67 10.18 10.35 19.69
N GLU A 68 10.76 10.37 20.89
CA GLU A 68 10.04 10.59 22.14
C GLU A 68 9.37 11.96 22.18
N LYS A 69 10.02 13.01 21.68
CA LYS A 69 9.41 14.35 21.55
C LYS A 69 8.16 14.36 20.64
N LEU A 70 8.05 13.39 19.72
CA LEU A 70 6.92 13.27 18.81
C LEU A 70 5.81 12.39 19.36
N GLN A 71 6.02 11.69 20.48
CA GLN A 71 5.06 10.78 21.11
C GLN A 71 3.64 11.37 21.16
N ASN A 72 3.54 12.60 21.67
CA ASN A 72 2.28 13.32 21.82
C ASN A 72 1.67 13.80 20.49
N ILE A 73 2.51 14.05 19.47
CA ILE A 73 2.07 14.46 18.14
C ILE A 73 1.48 13.28 17.39
N ILE A 74 2.12 12.11 17.47
CA ILE A 74 1.70 10.89 16.79
C ILE A 74 0.63 10.11 17.59
N GLY A 75 0.31 10.56 18.80
CA GLY A 75 -0.82 10.07 19.60
C GLY A 75 -0.59 8.70 20.24
N ILE A 76 0.66 8.37 20.60
CA ILE A 76 0.95 7.15 21.37
C ILE A 76 1.09 7.45 22.87
N THR A 77 0.77 6.46 23.70
CA THR A 77 0.89 6.58 25.16
C THR A 77 2.34 6.45 25.61
N GLU A 78 2.67 6.91 26.82
CA GLU A 78 4.03 6.76 27.39
C GLU A 78 4.47 5.30 27.44
N GLN A 79 3.54 4.39 27.76
CA GLN A 79 3.79 2.94 27.79
C GLN A 79 4.15 2.37 26.41
N GLN A 80 3.69 3.03 25.34
CA GLN A 80 3.97 2.66 23.96
C GLN A 80 5.19 3.39 23.40
N SER A 81 5.71 4.40 24.10
CA SER A 81 6.91 5.15 23.73
C SER A 81 8.15 4.27 23.98
N THR A 82 8.38 3.32 23.08
CA THR A 82 9.51 2.40 23.12
C THR A 82 10.23 2.40 21.78
N PRO A 83 11.55 2.16 21.76
CA PRO A 83 12.29 2.03 20.50
C PRO A 83 11.66 1.03 19.53
N GLU A 84 11.10 -0.06 20.06
CA GLU A 84 10.46 -1.12 19.30
C GLU A 84 9.19 -0.61 18.60
N THR A 85 8.34 0.16 19.29
CA THR A 85 7.15 0.79 18.69
C THR A 85 7.54 1.71 17.54
N TYR A 86 8.48 2.62 17.76
CA TYR A 86 8.94 3.55 16.72
C TYR A 86 9.61 2.80 15.56
N GLY A 87 10.35 1.73 15.85
CA GLY A 87 10.95 0.84 14.86
C GLY A 87 9.91 0.22 13.92
N LEU A 88 8.80 -0.28 14.49
CA LEU A 88 7.68 -0.82 13.72
C LEU A 88 6.99 0.26 12.88
N MET A 89 6.84 1.47 13.42
CA MET A 89 6.26 2.59 12.67
C MET A 89 7.10 2.96 11.45
N ILE A 90 8.40 3.16 11.60
CA ILE A 90 9.28 3.50 10.47
C ILE A 90 9.36 2.35 9.46
N GLN A 91 9.35 1.10 9.94
CA GLN A 91 9.31 -0.08 9.07
C GLN A 91 8.04 -0.08 8.23
N TYR A 92 6.89 0.14 8.86
CA TYR A 92 5.60 0.23 8.18
C TYR A 92 5.56 1.37 7.16
N ILE A 93 6.00 2.57 7.54
CA ILE A 93 6.05 3.74 6.65
C ILE A 93 6.94 3.45 5.44
N GLY A 94 8.13 2.91 5.68
CA GLY A 94 9.08 2.56 4.63
C GLY A 94 8.53 1.52 3.66
N LEU A 95 7.96 0.43 4.19
CA LEU A 95 7.39 -0.64 3.37
C LEU A 95 6.15 -0.18 2.60
N SER A 96 5.28 0.58 3.25
CA SER A 96 4.06 1.12 2.64
C SER A 96 4.39 2.09 1.51
N ASN A 97 5.40 2.94 1.69
CA ASN A 97 5.85 3.84 0.63
C ASN A 97 6.51 3.05 -0.52
N ARG A 98 7.40 2.11 -0.20
CA ARG A 98 8.14 1.30 -1.20
C ARG A 98 7.22 0.43 -2.05
N HIS A 99 6.19 -0.16 -1.46
CA HIS A 99 5.33 -1.13 -2.12
C HIS A 99 3.91 -0.64 -2.37
N GLY A 100 3.54 0.57 -1.95
CA GLY A 100 2.17 1.09 -2.06
C GLY A 100 1.64 1.07 -3.49
N LEU A 101 2.42 1.63 -4.44
CA LEU A 101 2.04 1.64 -5.85
C LEU A 101 2.00 0.23 -6.45
N SER A 102 3.00 -0.60 -6.17
CA SER A 102 3.05 -1.98 -6.68
C SER A 102 1.90 -2.83 -6.15
N ASN A 103 1.54 -2.65 -4.88
CA ASN A 103 0.40 -3.32 -4.26
C ASN A 103 -0.93 -2.86 -4.89
N LEU A 104 -1.08 -1.54 -5.13
CA LEU A 104 -2.25 -1.01 -5.82
C LEU A 104 -2.38 -1.58 -7.24
N LYS A 105 -1.29 -1.57 -8.01
CA LYS A 105 -1.25 -2.17 -9.36
C LYS A 105 -1.53 -3.67 -9.33
N PHE A 106 -1.05 -4.38 -8.31
CA PHE A 106 -1.35 -5.78 -8.12
C PHE A 106 -2.83 -6.03 -7.84
N LYS A 107 -3.48 -5.23 -6.98
CA LYS A 107 -4.93 -5.29 -6.73
C LYS A 107 -5.74 -5.03 -8.00
N GLU A 108 -5.36 -4.01 -8.78
CA GLU A 108 -5.98 -3.72 -10.09
C GLU A 108 -5.86 -4.94 -11.03
N LEU A 109 -4.67 -5.54 -11.12
CA LEU A 109 -4.46 -6.76 -11.91
C LEU A 109 -5.35 -7.91 -11.44
N MET A 110 -5.47 -8.14 -10.13
CA MET A 110 -6.34 -9.19 -9.60
C MET A 110 -7.81 -8.96 -9.97
N ASN A 111 -8.28 -7.72 -9.94
CA ASN A 111 -9.66 -7.39 -10.37
C ASN A 111 -9.88 -7.68 -11.87
N VAL A 112 -8.92 -7.33 -12.72
CA VAL A 112 -8.99 -7.66 -14.16
C VAL A 112 -9.00 -9.17 -14.38
N MET A 113 -8.17 -9.92 -13.66
CA MET A 113 -8.11 -11.38 -13.77
C MET A 113 -9.42 -12.05 -13.34
N LYS A 114 -10.10 -11.52 -12.31
CA LYS A 114 -11.44 -12.00 -11.90
C LYS A 114 -12.47 -11.85 -13.03
N LYS A 115 -12.55 -10.66 -13.62
CA LYS A 115 -13.47 -10.39 -14.76
C LYS A 115 -13.14 -11.27 -15.97
N TRP A 116 -11.86 -11.47 -16.24
CA TRP A 116 -11.40 -12.34 -17.32
C TRP A 116 -11.81 -13.81 -17.09
N ASP A 117 -11.72 -14.32 -15.87
CA ASP A 117 -12.11 -15.70 -15.54
C ASP A 117 -13.60 -15.95 -15.84
N GLN A 118 -14.48 -15.03 -15.45
CA GLN A 118 -15.90 -15.13 -15.74
C GLN A 118 -16.17 -15.21 -17.25
N ALA A 119 -15.59 -14.27 -18.02
CA ALA A 119 -15.72 -14.26 -19.46
C ALA A 119 -15.14 -15.55 -20.10
N TYR A 120 -14.04 -16.07 -19.55
CA TYR A 120 -13.45 -17.33 -19.98
C TYR A 120 -14.40 -18.51 -19.73
N GLN A 121 -14.99 -18.62 -18.53
CA GLN A 121 -15.94 -19.69 -18.20
C GLN A 121 -17.17 -19.64 -19.11
N THR A 122 -17.77 -18.46 -19.33
CA THR A 122 -18.88 -18.29 -20.26
C THR A 122 -18.53 -18.75 -21.67
N LEU A 123 -17.36 -18.34 -22.18
CA LEU A 123 -16.92 -18.69 -23.53
C LEU A 123 -16.66 -20.19 -23.66
N ILE A 124 -16.06 -20.84 -22.66
CA ILE A 124 -15.88 -22.30 -22.64
C ILE A 124 -17.23 -23.01 -22.57
N GLY A 125 -18.18 -22.54 -21.75
CA GLY A 125 -19.54 -23.08 -21.67
C GLY A 125 -20.22 -23.08 -23.05
N ILE A 126 -20.23 -21.94 -23.75
CA ILE A 126 -20.80 -21.83 -25.11
C ILE A 126 -20.12 -22.81 -26.08
N ARG A 127 -18.79 -22.96 -26.02
CA ARG A 127 -18.06 -23.90 -26.89
C ARG A 127 -18.40 -25.36 -26.60
N GLN A 128 -18.71 -25.70 -25.35
CA GLN A 128 -19.10 -27.04 -24.92
C GLN A 128 -20.55 -27.36 -25.30
N GLU A 129 -21.47 -26.40 -25.14
CA GLU A 129 -22.89 -26.52 -25.51
C GLU A 129 -23.09 -26.62 -27.03
N HIS A 130 -22.21 -26.00 -27.81
CA HIS A 130 -22.26 -26.01 -29.26
C HIS A 130 -21.04 -26.66 -29.89
N PRO A 131 -20.85 -27.99 -29.79
CA PRO A 131 -19.67 -28.66 -30.31
C PRO A 131 -19.64 -28.65 -31.85
N PRO A 132 -18.44 -28.66 -32.46
CA PRO A 132 -18.29 -28.61 -33.92
C PRO A 132 -18.83 -29.87 -34.63
N SER A 133 -19.04 -30.97 -33.89
CA SER A 133 -19.67 -32.19 -34.39
C SER A 133 -21.17 -32.03 -34.65
N GLN A 134 -21.83 -31.09 -33.98
CA GLN A 134 -23.28 -30.88 -34.04
C GLN A 134 -23.65 -29.52 -34.65
N TYR A 135 -22.74 -28.54 -34.62
CA TYR A 135 -23.01 -27.16 -35.05
C TYR A 135 -21.93 -26.61 -35.98
N LYS A 136 -22.36 -25.81 -36.97
CA LYS A 136 -21.44 -25.06 -37.83
C LYS A 136 -20.91 -23.83 -37.08
N GLN A 137 -19.69 -23.91 -36.57
CA GLN A 137 -19.08 -22.84 -35.77
C GLN A 137 -18.42 -21.74 -36.62
N PRO A 138 -18.53 -20.45 -36.22
CA PRO A 138 -17.74 -19.36 -36.80
C PRO A 138 -16.22 -19.55 -36.62
N LYS A 139 -15.41 -18.93 -37.50
CA LYS A 139 -13.93 -19.03 -37.43
C LYS A 139 -13.36 -18.55 -36.08
N ALA A 140 -14.02 -17.58 -35.42
CA ALA A 140 -13.61 -17.07 -34.11
C ALA A 140 -13.60 -18.14 -33.00
N PHE A 141 -14.41 -19.20 -33.10
CA PHE A 141 -14.46 -20.29 -32.12
C PHE A 141 -13.18 -21.12 -32.09
N LYS A 142 -12.39 -21.10 -33.17
CA LYS A 142 -11.12 -21.83 -33.27
C LYS A 142 -9.92 -21.00 -32.80
N GLN A 143 -10.12 -19.71 -32.52
CA GLN A 143 -9.04 -18.85 -32.06
C GLN A 143 -8.67 -19.18 -30.61
N ALA A 144 -7.37 -19.09 -30.33
CA ALA A 144 -6.86 -19.20 -28.98
C ALA A 144 -7.41 -18.07 -28.12
N ILE A 145 -7.85 -18.39 -26.90
CA ILE A 145 -8.39 -17.40 -25.98
C ILE A 145 -7.20 -16.58 -25.43
N PRO A 146 -7.21 -15.24 -25.59
CA PRO A 146 -6.13 -14.40 -25.09
C PRO A 146 -6.12 -14.39 -23.56
N GLY A 147 -4.95 -14.17 -22.96
CA GLY A 147 -4.82 -14.00 -21.49
C GLY A 147 -4.65 -15.29 -20.69
N VAL A 148 -4.86 -16.48 -21.28
CA VAL A 148 -4.78 -17.77 -20.58
C VAL A 148 -3.44 -17.98 -19.85
N LYS A 149 -2.32 -17.67 -20.50
CA LYS A 149 -0.97 -17.81 -19.89
C LYS A 149 -0.78 -16.86 -18.69
N ILE A 150 -1.31 -15.63 -18.80
CA ILE A 150 -1.21 -14.62 -17.74
C ILE A 150 -2.08 -15.05 -16.57
N TYR A 151 -3.31 -15.44 -16.82
CA TYR A 151 -4.21 -15.95 -15.81
C TYR A 151 -3.62 -17.14 -15.05
N ALA A 152 -3.07 -18.14 -15.77
CA ALA A 152 -2.42 -19.29 -15.16
C ALA A 152 -1.27 -18.92 -14.20
N LYS A 153 -0.47 -17.90 -14.54
CA LYS A 153 0.61 -17.38 -13.69
C LYS A 153 0.09 -16.82 -12.36
N TYR A 154 -1.06 -16.15 -12.38
CA TYR A 154 -1.62 -15.46 -11.22
C TYR A 154 -2.73 -16.22 -10.50
N LYS A 155 -3.21 -17.33 -11.07
CA LYS A 155 -4.33 -18.14 -10.54
C LYS A 155 -4.18 -18.44 -9.05
N LYS A 156 -2.98 -18.82 -8.59
CA LYS A 156 -2.68 -19.13 -7.18
C LYS A 156 -2.97 -17.99 -6.19
N TRP A 157 -3.00 -16.75 -6.67
CA TRP A 157 -3.28 -15.56 -5.87
C TRP A 157 -4.77 -15.18 -5.88
N LEU A 158 -5.55 -15.80 -6.76
CA LEU A 158 -7.01 -15.64 -6.85
C LEU A 158 -7.76 -16.71 -6.04
N THR A 159 -7.05 -17.73 -5.54
CA THR A 159 -7.63 -18.88 -4.82
C THR A 159 -7.35 -18.78 -3.32
N ASP A 160 -8.37 -18.92 -2.47
CA ASP A 160 -8.18 -18.99 -1.03
C ASP A 160 -7.42 -20.28 -0.66
N LYS A 161 -6.36 -20.14 0.14
CA LYS A 161 -5.49 -21.25 0.57
C LYS A 161 -6.17 -22.22 1.54
N LYS A 162 -7.25 -21.83 2.22
CA LYS A 162 -7.98 -22.66 3.19
C LYS A 162 -9.13 -23.44 2.57
N THR A 163 -9.76 -22.92 1.52
CA THR A 163 -10.97 -23.54 0.92
C THR A 163 -10.75 -24.02 -0.51
N GLY A 164 -9.67 -23.61 -1.19
CA GLY A 164 -9.40 -23.97 -2.58
C GLY A 164 -10.36 -23.33 -3.60
N MET A 165 -11.25 -22.43 -3.16
CA MET A 165 -12.17 -21.70 -4.00
C MET A 165 -11.52 -20.42 -4.54
N VAL A 166 -11.77 -20.09 -5.80
CA VAL A 166 -11.43 -18.78 -6.39
C VAL A 166 -12.30 -17.74 -5.67
N PHE A 167 -11.71 -16.65 -5.16
CA PHE A 167 -12.46 -15.52 -4.59
C PHE A 167 -13.35 -14.90 -5.67
N LEU A 168 -14.55 -15.44 -5.82
CA LEU A 168 -15.70 -14.79 -6.44
C LEU A 168 -16.51 -14.14 -5.32
N ASP A 169 -15.92 -13.14 -4.68
CA ASP A 169 -16.73 -12.08 -4.09
C ASP A 169 -16.91 -11.04 -5.19
N LEU A 170 -17.99 -11.24 -5.96
CA LEU A 170 -18.55 -10.20 -6.80
C LEU A 170 -19.37 -9.37 -5.83
N GLY A 171 -18.73 -8.37 -5.23
CA GLY A 171 -19.46 -7.44 -4.37
C GLY A 171 -20.76 -7.08 -5.07
N ASP A 172 -21.87 -7.30 -4.37
CA ASP A 172 -23.20 -6.94 -4.86
C ASP A 172 -23.12 -5.51 -5.39
N GLU A 173 -23.30 -5.35 -6.70
CA GLU A 173 -23.56 -4.04 -7.27
C GLU A 173 -24.87 -3.57 -6.65
N SER A 174 -24.75 -2.66 -5.67
CA SER A 174 -25.84 -1.82 -5.17
C SER A 174 -25.81 -0.48 -5.88
#